data_AF-A0A529QZK7-F1
#
_entry.id   AF-A0A529QZK7-F1
#
_cell.length_a   1.000
_cell.length_b   1.000
_cell.length_c   1.000
_cell.angle_alpha   90.00
_cell.angle_beta   90.00
_cell.angle_gamma   90.00
#
_symmetry.space_group_name_H-M   'P 1'
#
loop_
_entity.id
_entity.type
_entity.pdbx_description
1 polymer ?
#
loop_
_entity_poly.entity_id
_entity_poly.type
_entity_poly.pdbx_seq_one_letter_code
_entity_poly.pdbx_strand_id
1 'polypeptide(L)' 'LNAEEAGITQANVEEMKTSTDPNIQRLLGTEPDGKYGADLGLSNDFVVNIVKAVGNYGEMFERNVGSGSPLKIAR' A
#
# COMPACT_ATOMS: atom_id res chain seq x y z
N LEU A 1 -3.86 3.75 5.35
CA LEU A 1 -5.12 3.05 5.66
C LEU A 1 -5.64 2.30 4.43
N ASN A 2 -5.87 2.97 3.29
CA ASN A 2 -6.45 2.32 2.09
C ASN A 2 -5.73 1.04 1.62
N ALA A 3 -4.39 0.97 1.69
CA ALA A 3 -3.67 -0.27 1.34
C ALA A 3 -3.90 -1.41 2.34
N GLU A 4 -4.02 -1.11 3.63
CA GLU A 4 -4.31 -2.10 4.66
C GLU A 4 -5.75 -2.60 4.56
N GLU A 5 -6.72 -1.69 4.38
CA GLU A 5 -8.14 -2.04 4.19
C GLU A 5 -8.36 -2.88 2.93
N ALA A 6 -7.59 -2.62 1.87
CA ALA A 6 -7.60 -3.40 0.65
C ALA A 6 -6.78 -4.71 0.73
N GLY A 7 -6.19 -5.05 1.89
CA GLY A 7 -5.38 -6.26 2.07
C GLY A 7 -4.06 -6.27 1.29
N ILE A 8 -3.58 -5.10 0.86
CA ILE A 8 -2.33 -4.93 0.12
C ILE A 8 -1.19 -4.80 1.12
N THR A 9 -0.21 -5.69 1.02
CA THR A 9 0.94 -5.83 1.91
C THR A 9 2.25 -5.68 1.13
N GLN A 10 3.37 -5.54 1.83
CA GLN A 10 4.70 -5.58 1.22
C GLN A 10 4.92 -6.85 0.39
N ALA A 11 4.31 -7.97 0.79
CA ALA A 11 4.49 -9.27 0.16
C ALA A 11 3.68 -9.45 -1.14
N ASN A 12 2.50 -8.84 -1.26
CA ASN A 12 1.58 -9.08 -2.39
C ASN A 12 1.38 -7.87 -3.31
N VAL A 13 1.94 -6.70 -3.01
CA VAL A 13 1.67 -5.46 -3.76
C VAL A 13 1.95 -5.58 -5.27
N GLU A 14 2.96 -6.37 -5.67
CA GLU A 14 3.23 -6.61 -7.09
C GLU A 14 2.17 -7.46 -7.79
N GLU A 15 1.67 -8.48 -7.10
CA GLU A 15 0.57 -9.32 -7.60
C GLU A 15 -0.72 -8.50 -7.72
N MET A 16 -0.98 -7.66 -6.72
CA MET A 16 -2.19 -6.83 -6.65
C MET A 16 -2.30 -5.81 -7.79
N LYS A 17 -1.20 -5.49 -8.49
CA LYS A 17 -1.24 -4.68 -9.72
C LYS A 17 -2.10 -5.30 -10.83
N THR A 18 -2.28 -6.61 -10.80
CA THR A 18 -3.11 -7.36 -11.77
C THR A 18 -4.58 -7.48 -11.35
N SER A 19 -4.96 -6.91 -10.20
CA SER A 19 -6.33 -6.90 -9.72
C SER A 19 -7.28 -6.27 -10.73
N THR A 20 -8.48 -6.83 -10.83
CA THR A 20 -9.58 -6.28 -11.63
C THR A 20 -10.50 -5.38 -10.82
N ASP A 21 -10.27 -5.21 -9.51
CA ASP A 21 -11.03 -4.28 -8.67
C ASP A 21 -10.63 -2.83 -9.01
N PRO A 22 -11.56 -1.99 -9.48
CA PRO A 22 -11.26 -0.60 -9.84
C PRO A 22 -10.69 0.24 -8.70
N ASN A 23 -11.02 -0.08 -7.44
CA ASN A 23 -10.48 0.64 -6.28
C ASN A 23 -9.01 0.30 -6.07
N ILE A 24 -8.64 -0.98 -6.23
CA ILE A 24 -7.23 -1.42 -6.16
C ILE A 24 -6.45 -0.85 -7.35
N GLN A 25 -7.02 -0.88 -8.55
CA GLN A 25 -6.38 -0.33 -9.74
C GLN A 25 -6.08 1.17 -9.58
N ARG A 26 -7.04 1.94 -9.08
CA ARG A 26 -6.84 3.36 -8.76
C ARG A 26 -5.78 3.58 -7.70
N LEU A 27 -5.85 2.81 -6.61
CA LEU A 27 -4.91 2.92 -5.50
C LEU A 27 -3.46 2.61 -5.93
N LEU A 28 -3.27 1.60 -6.77
CA LEU A 28 -1.94 1.16 -7.23
C LEU A 28 -1.49 1.85 -8.53
N GLY A 29 -2.31 2.76 -9.08
CA GLY A 29 -2.01 3.48 -10.31
C GLY A 29 -1.99 2.62 -11.57
N THR A 30 -2.74 1.51 -11.59
CA THR A 30 -2.92 0.63 -12.76
C THR A 30 -4.23 0.88 -13.51
N GLU A 31 -5.06 1.82 -13.05
CA GLU A 31 -6.27 2.22 -13.78
C GLU A 31 -5.90 2.87 -15.14
N PRO A 32 -6.63 2.57 -16.23
CA PRO A 32 -6.43 3.24 -17.51
C PRO A 32 -6.59 4.75 -17.37
N ASP A 33 -5.66 5.50 -17.98
CA ASP A 33 -5.62 6.96 -17.98
C ASP A 33 -5.55 7.63 -16.58
N GLY A 34 -5.15 6.89 -15.54
CA GLY A 34 -4.96 7.41 -14.19
C GLY A 34 -3.88 8.52 -14.15
N LYS A 35 -4.14 9.59 -13.39
CA LYS A 35 -3.24 10.76 -13.27
C LYS A 35 -2.88 11.14 -11.84
N TYR A 36 -3.36 10.40 -10.84
CA TYR A 36 -3.14 10.76 -9.44
C TYR A 36 -1.66 10.92 -9.06
N GLY A 37 -0.78 10.03 -9.53
CA GLY A 37 0.65 10.20 -9.31
C GLY A 37 1.19 11.45 -9.99
N ALA A 38 0.85 11.63 -11.27
CA ALA A 38 1.31 12.77 -12.07
C ALA A 38 0.86 14.13 -11.50
N ASP A 39 -0.39 14.23 -11.01
CA ASP A 39 -0.94 15.43 -10.38
C ASP A 39 -0.20 15.77 -9.06
N LEU A 40 0.41 14.77 -8.42
CA LEU A 40 1.28 14.91 -7.25
C LEU A 40 2.76 15.11 -7.61
N GLY A 41 3.11 15.13 -8.90
CA GLY A 41 4.50 15.20 -9.37
C GLY A 41 5.29 13.90 -9.16
N LEU A 42 4.61 12.77 -9.01
CA LEU A 42 5.16 11.44 -8.80
C LEU A 42 4.84 10.51 -9.98
N SER A 43 5.44 9.32 -9.98
CA SER A 43 4.98 8.24 -10.85
C SER A 43 3.62 7.71 -10.39
N ASN A 44 2.78 7.23 -11.31
CA ASN A 44 1.46 6.68 -10.96
C ASN A 44 1.53 5.48 -10.01
N ASP A 45 2.63 4.73 -10.04
CA ASP A 45 2.88 3.59 -9.15
C ASP A 45 3.47 4.00 -7.78
N PHE A 46 3.39 5.27 -7.38
CA PHE A 46 4.00 5.73 -6.12
C PHE A 46 3.53 4.94 -4.89
N VAL A 47 2.26 4.54 -4.83
CA VAL A 47 1.73 3.71 -3.73
C VAL A 47 2.37 2.32 -3.73
N VAL A 48 2.58 1.72 -4.91
CA VAL A 48 3.32 0.46 -5.04
C VAL A 48 4.72 0.63 -4.47
N ASN A 49 5.41 1.72 -4.82
CA ASN A 49 6.77 1.98 -4.33
C ASN A 49 6.82 2.17 -2.80
N ILE A 50 5.83 2.86 -2.22
CA ILE A 50 5.70 3.02 -0.76
C ILE A 50 5.50 1.67 -0.09
N VAL A 51 4.50 0.89 -0.51
CA VAL A 51 4.16 -0.39 0.13
C VAL A 51 5.29 -1.40 -0.06
N LYS A 52 5.98 -1.41 -1.20
CA LYS A 52 7.20 -2.21 -1.40
C LYS A 52 8.30 -1.86 -0.41
N ALA A 53 8.51 -0.58 -0.15
CA ALA A 53 9.61 -0.11 0.69
C ALA A 53 9.34 -0.36 2.18
N VAL A 54 8.13 -0.04 2.64
CA VAL A 54 7.83 0.04 4.09
C VAL A 54 6.56 -0.69 4.51
N GLY A 55 5.89 -1.41 3.60
CA GLY A 55 4.62 -2.08 3.88
C GLY A 55 3.46 -1.11 4.08
N ASN A 56 2.28 -1.67 4.31
CA ASN A 56 1.10 -0.92 4.69
C ASN A 56 1.19 -0.43 6.15
N TYR A 57 0.20 0.37 6.58
CA TYR A 57 0.17 0.88 7.95
C TYR A 57 0.20 -0.23 9.00
N GLY A 58 -0.54 -1.32 8.74
CA GLY A 58 -0.57 -2.45 9.63
C GLY A 58 0.80 -3.11 9.83
N GLU A 59 1.54 -3.33 8.75
CA GLU A 59 2.89 -3.90 8.80
C GLU A 59 3.87 -2.95 9.53
N MET A 60 3.75 -1.64 9.30
CA MET A 60 4.54 -0.64 10.01
C MET A 60 4.23 -0.60 11.50
N PHE A 61 2.96 -0.67 11.89
CA PHE A 61 2.56 -0.66 13.29
C PHE A 61 3.05 -1.93 13.99
N GLU A 62 2.78 -3.12 13.45
CA GLU A 62 3.16 -4.38 14.10
C GLU A 62 4.67 -4.48 14.33
N ARG A 63 5.50 -4.07 13.36
CA ARG A 63 6.95 -4.18 13.49
C ARG A 63 7.55 -3.18 14.49
N ASN A 64 6.98 -1.99 14.62
CA ASN A 64 7.62 -0.89 15.35
C ASN A 64 7.07 -0.71 16.77
N VAL A 65 5.76 -0.87 16.96
CA VAL A 65 5.10 -0.58 18.25
C VAL A 65 4.11 -1.66 18.68
N GLY A 66 3.61 -2.46 17.75
CA GLY A 66 2.63 -3.51 17.99
C GLY A 66 3.24 -4.79 18.55
N SER A 67 2.58 -5.92 18.26
CA SER A 67 2.93 -7.22 18.82
C SER A 67 4.30 -7.73 18.39
N GLY A 68 4.83 -7.26 17.26
CA GLY A 68 6.17 -7.55 16.77
C GLY A 68 7.28 -6.75 17.45
N SER A 69 6.95 -5.72 18.22
CA SER A 69 7.93 -4.84 18.86
C SER A 69 8.14 -5.16 20.35
N PRO A 70 9.17 -4.60 21.02
CA PRO A 70 9.30 -4.68 22.49
C PRO A 70 8.19 -3.92 23.26
N LEU A 71 7.52 -2.96 22.61
CA LEU A 71 6.52 -2.10 23.25
C LEU A 71 5.18 -2.82 23.47
N LYS A 72 4.85 -3.79 22.60
CA LYS A 72 3.64 -4.63 22.69
C LYS A 72 2.33 -3.83 22.84
N ILE A 73 2.22 -2.72 22.12
CA ILE A 73 1.04 -1.86 22.16
C ILE A 73 -0.12 -2.54 21.41
N ALA A 74 -1.29 -2.57 22.02
CA ALA A 74 -2.52 -3.06 21.38
C ALA A 74 -3.09 -1.98 20.43
N ARG A 75 -3.74 -2.43 19.36
CA ARG A 75 -4.44 -1.54 18.41
C ARG A 75 -5.81 -1.13 18.87
#